data_AF-A0A537RP43-F1
#
_entry.id   AF-A0A537RP43-F1
#
_cell.length_a   1.000
_cell.length_b   1.000
_cell.length_c   1.000
_cell.angle_alpha   90.00
_cell.angle_beta   90.00
_cell.angle_gamma   90.00
#
_symmetry.space_group_name_H-M   'P 1'
#
loop_
_entity.id
_entity.type
_entity.pdbx_description
1 polymer ?
#
loop_
_entity_poly.entity_id
_entity_poly.type
_entity_poly.pdbx_seq_one_letter_code
_entity_poly.pdbx_strand_id
1 'polypeptide(L)'
;MKARHVIDSASYGPEALKVIIQAFDEAWRDIAGNFGNDPRDVELARLKLANALLSVACEESHDVEALKNGALQAMALGYRERARRAPSTAL
;
A
#
# COMPACT_ATOMS: atom_id res chain seq x y z
N MET A 1 8.67 11.46 0.76
CA MET A 1 7.25 11.11 0.45
C MET A 1 6.56 10.72 1.75
N LYS A 2 5.28 11.07 1.94
CA LYS A 2 4.53 10.77 3.16
C LYS A 2 4.37 9.26 3.40
N ALA A 3 4.20 8.48 2.34
CA ALA A 3 4.12 7.02 2.40
C ALA A 3 5.35 6.39 3.07
N ARG A 4 6.55 6.90 2.74
CA ARG A 4 7.79 6.41 3.33
C ARG A 4 7.89 6.72 4.82
N HIS A 5 7.46 7.92 5.22
CA HIS A 5 7.44 8.30 6.65
C HIS A 5 6.52 7.39 7.48
N VAL A 6 5.39 6.97 6.94
CA VAL A 6 4.46 6.03 7.60
C VAL A 6 5.12 4.67 7.83
N ILE A 7 5.85 4.15 6.84
CA ILE A 7 6.58 2.88 6.94
C ILE A 7 7.73 3.00 7.95
N ASP A 8 8.51 4.08 7.86
CA ASP A 8 9.65 4.31 8.74
C ASP A 8 9.24 4.58 10.20
N SER A 9 8.02 5.06 10.45
CA SER A 9 7.49 5.28 11.82
C SER A 9 6.99 4.02 12.51
N ALA A 10 6.87 2.90 11.79
CA ALA A 10 6.39 1.66 12.38
C ALA A 10 7.51 0.94 13.15
N SER A 11 7.16 0.31 14.28
CA SER A 11 8.09 -0.34 15.21
C SER A 11 8.62 -1.70 14.70
N TYR A 12 9.15 -1.76 13.48
CA TYR A 12 9.77 -2.96 12.92
C TYR A 12 11.28 -2.99 13.16
N GLY A 13 11.84 -4.18 13.33
CA GLY A 13 13.28 -4.39 13.29
C GLY A 13 13.88 -4.00 11.92
N PRO A 14 15.19 -3.70 11.84
CA PRO A 14 15.81 -3.18 10.62
C PRO A 14 15.71 -4.13 9.42
N GLU A 15 15.74 -5.45 9.64
CA GLU A 15 15.59 -6.42 8.56
C GLU A 15 14.16 -6.49 8.02
N ALA A 16 13.17 -6.55 8.91
CA ALA A 16 11.76 -6.48 8.52
C ALA A 16 11.45 -5.18 7.78
N LEU A 17 12.00 -4.05 8.24
CA LEU A 17 11.83 -2.76 7.58
C LEU A 17 12.37 -2.76 6.14
N LYS A 18 13.55 -3.35 5.89
CA LYS A 18 14.10 -3.49 4.53
C LYS A 18 13.16 -4.29 3.61
N VAL A 19 12.63 -5.40 4.11
CA VAL A 19 11.72 -6.28 3.34
C VAL A 19 10.41 -5.54 3.03
N ILE A 20 9.84 -4.83 4.00
CA ILE A 20 8.64 -4.00 3.83
C ILE A 20 8.90 -2.91 2.79
N ILE A 21 10.03 -2.20 2.89
CA ILE A 21 10.42 -1.16 1.95
C ILE A 21 10.52 -1.72 0.52
N GLN A 22 11.18 -2.86 0.35
CA GLN A 22 11.34 -3.48 -0.95
C GLN A 22 9.98 -3.90 -1.53
N ALA A 23 9.12 -4.52 -0.72
CA ALA A 23 7.77 -4.91 -1.13
C ALA A 23 6.93 -3.70 -1.56
N PHE A 24 7.07 -2.56 -0.88
CA PHE A 24 6.43 -1.30 -1.27
C PHE A 24 6.89 -0.84 -2.65
N ASP A 25 8.20 -0.78 -2.89
CA ASP A 25 8.78 -0.29 -4.14
C ASP A 25 8.39 -1.19 -5.33
N GLU A 26 8.40 -2.51 -5.13
CA GLU A 26 7.98 -3.49 -6.13
C GLU A 26 6.47 -3.39 -6.42
N ALA A 27 5.63 -3.34 -5.38
CA ALA A 27 4.19 -3.16 -5.55
C ALA A 27 3.88 -1.86 -6.30
N TRP A 28 4.54 -0.76 -5.93
CA TRP A 28 4.35 0.52 -6.59
C TRP A 28 4.72 0.47 -8.06
N ARG A 29 5.86 -0.16 -8.42
CA ARG A 29 6.27 -0.34 -9.82
C ARG A 29 5.20 -1.07 -10.64
N ASP A 30 4.57 -2.09 -10.06
CA ASP A 30 3.55 -2.90 -10.75
C ASP A 30 2.26 -2.11 -11.02
N ILE A 31 1.88 -1.18 -10.13
CA ILE A 31 0.59 -0.45 -10.23
C ILE A 31 0.71 1.03 -10.62
N ALA A 32 1.91 1.61 -10.68
CA ALA A 32 2.11 3.03 -10.94
C ALA A 32 1.43 3.49 -12.24
N GLY A 33 1.45 2.64 -13.28
CA GLY A 33 0.80 2.91 -14.56
C GLY A 33 -0.74 3.01 -14.50
N ASN A 34 -1.36 2.56 -13.42
CA ASN A 34 -2.81 2.71 -13.19
C ASN A 34 -3.18 4.09 -12.66
N PHE A 35 -2.20 4.88 -12.24
CA PHE A 35 -2.41 6.23 -11.72
C PHE A 35 -1.96 7.25 -12.77
N GLY A 36 -2.74 8.32 -12.92
CA GLY A 36 -2.38 9.43 -13.80
C GLY A 36 -1.16 10.21 -13.27
N ASN A 37 -0.85 11.32 -13.94
CA ASN A 37 0.31 12.14 -13.61
C ASN A 37 0.02 13.25 -12.58
N ASP A 38 -1.20 13.35 -12.01
CA ASP A 38 -1.46 14.32 -10.93
C ASP A 38 -0.64 13.91 -9.68
N PRO A 39 0.30 14.75 -9.21
CA PRO A 39 1.13 14.42 -8.07
C PRO A 39 0.36 14.12 -6.78
N ARG A 40 -0.84 14.70 -6.62
CA ARG A 40 -1.70 14.48 -5.44
C ARG A 40 -2.32 13.09 -5.47
N ASP A 41 -2.78 12.64 -6.64
CA ASP A 41 -3.37 11.31 -6.81
C ASP A 41 -2.31 10.22 -6.63
N VAL A 42 -1.12 10.44 -7.19
CA VAL A 42 0.04 9.56 -7.01
C VAL A 42 0.41 9.44 -5.53
N GLU A 43 0.52 10.57 -4.81
CA GLU A 43 0.88 10.54 -3.39
C GLU A 43 -0.22 9.88 -2.54
N LEU A 44 -1.50 10.11 -2.86
CA LEU A 44 -2.62 9.45 -2.19
C LEU A 44 -2.62 7.94 -2.44
N ALA A 45 -2.31 7.50 -3.66
CA ALA A 45 -2.19 6.09 -3.99
C ALA A 45 -1.04 5.42 -3.24
N ARG A 46 0.13 6.06 -3.20
CA ARG A 46 1.30 5.61 -2.41
C ARG A 46 0.96 5.51 -0.92
N LEU A 47 0.23 6.48 -0.37
CA LEU A 47 -0.21 6.43 1.02
C LEU A 47 -1.15 5.26 1.31
N LYS A 48 -2.08 4.96 0.40
CA LYS A 48 -2.97 3.79 0.54
C LYS A 48 -2.19 2.48 0.47
N LEU A 49 -1.23 2.39 -0.46
CA LEU A 49 -0.39 1.21 -0.59
C LEU A 49 0.45 0.98 0.67
N ALA A 50 1.07 2.02 1.22
CA ALA A 50 1.84 1.92 2.47
C ALA A 50 0.97 1.42 3.63
N ASN A 51 -0.24 1.96 3.81
CA ASN A 51 -1.16 1.50 4.85
C ASN A 51 -1.62 0.04 4.64
N ALA A 52 -1.90 -0.35 3.39
CA ALA A 52 -2.26 -1.72 3.06
C ALA A 52 -1.11 -2.70 3.37
N LEU A 53 0.12 -2.31 3.03
CA LEU A 53 1.33 -3.08 3.32
C LEU A 53 1.55 -3.24 4.83
N LEU A 54 1.43 -2.16 5.61
CA LEU A 54 1.53 -2.22 7.07
C LEU A 54 0.42 -3.07 7.71
N SER A 55 -0.75 -3.16 7.10
CA SER A 55 -1.84 -4.00 7.61
C SER A 55 -1.59 -5.51 7.45
N VAL A 56 -0.67 -5.91 6.56
CA VAL A 56 -0.32 -7.32 6.32
C VAL A 56 1.05 -7.70 6.88
N ALA A 57 1.91 -6.72 7.18
CA ALA A 57 3.25 -6.96 7.69
C ALA A 57 3.27 -7.25 9.21
N CYS A 58 4.03 -8.27 9.61
CA CYS A 58 4.37 -8.57 11.00
C CYS A 58 5.88 -8.38 11.28
N GLU A 59 6.30 -8.45 12.55
CA GLU A 59 7.71 -8.28 12.95
C GLU A 59 8.66 -9.31 12.31
N GLU A 60 8.15 -10.50 11.98
CA GLU A 60 8.91 -11.59 11.37
C GLU A 60 8.83 -11.60 9.84
N SER A 61 8.34 -10.53 9.21
CA SER A 61 8.18 -10.47 7.76
C SER A 61 9.53 -10.55 7.06
N HIS A 62 9.71 -11.61 6.25
CA HIS A 62 10.94 -11.88 5.50
C HIS A 62 10.69 -12.15 4.00
N ASP A 63 9.43 -12.29 3.60
CA ASP A 63 9.03 -12.60 2.22
C ASP A 63 8.48 -11.34 1.52
N VAL A 64 9.30 -10.78 0.64
CA VAL A 64 8.97 -9.60 -0.17
C VAL A 64 7.76 -9.86 -1.07
N GLU A 65 7.69 -11.04 -1.70
CA GLU A 65 6.63 -11.35 -2.67
C GLU A 65 5.29 -11.55 -1.96
N ALA A 66 5.29 -12.24 -0.82
CA ALA A 66 4.10 -12.40 0.00
C ALA A 66 3.55 -11.05 0.49
N LEU A 67 4.41 -10.16 0.99
CA LEU A 67 4.02 -8.81 1.41
C LEU A 67 3.47 -7.98 0.25
N LYS A 68 4.15 -8.01 -0.90
CA LYS A 68 3.72 -7.32 -2.12
C LYS A 68 2.31 -7.75 -2.51
N ASN A 69 2.09 -9.05 -2.65
CA ASN A 69 0.81 -9.62 -3.07
C ASN A 69 -0.29 -9.32 -2.05
N GLY A 70 0.01 -9.48 -0.75
CA GLY A 70 -0.91 -9.15 0.34
C GLY A 70 -1.33 -7.68 0.35
N ALA A 71 -0.39 -6.75 0.16
CA ALA A 71 -0.66 -5.32 0.13
C ALA A 71 -1.55 -4.92 -1.06
N LEU A 72 -1.28 -5.47 -2.25
CA LEU A 72 -2.10 -5.22 -3.44
C LEU A 72 -3.54 -5.74 -3.25
N GLN A 73 -3.69 -6.94 -2.67
CA GLN A 73 -5.01 -7.49 -2.35
C GLN A 73 -5.75 -6.64 -1.31
N ALA A 74 -5.09 -6.25 -0.22
CA ALA A 74 -5.67 -5.42 0.82
C ALA A 74 -6.10 -4.04 0.27
N MET A 75 -5.27 -3.43 -0.59
CA MET A 75 -5.60 -2.16 -1.25
C MET A 75 -6.82 -2.30 -2.17
N ALA A 76 -6.90 -3.36 -2.97
CA ALA A 76 -8.03 -3.62 -3.86
C ALA A 76 -9.34 -3.87 -3.06
N LEU A 77 -9.27 -4.60 -1.95
CA LEU A 77 -10.40 -4.81 -1.06
C LEU A 77 -10.91 -3.48 -0.46
N GLY A 78 -9.99 -2.61 -0.01
CA GLY A 78 -10.34 -1.29 0.51
C GLY A 78 -11.05 -0.40 -0.52
N TYR A 79 -10.68 -0.49 -1.79
CA TYR A 79 -11.42 0.17 -2.87
C TYR A 79 -12.82 -0.40 -3.07
N ARG A 80 -12.94 -1.73 -3.08
CA ARG A 80 -14.24 -2.41 -3.25
C ARG A 80 -15.22 -2.04 -2.14
N GLU A 81 -14.74 -1.97 -0.89
CA GLU A 81 -15.57 -1.59 0.25
C GLU A 81 -16.04 -0.14 0.17
N ARG A 82 -15.15 0.78 -0.22
CA ARG A 82 -15.54 2.18 -0.44
C ARG A 82 -16.56 2.33 -1.56
N ALA A 83 -16.38 1.62 -2.67
CA ALA A 83 -17.34 1.62 -3.76
C ALA A 83 -18.72 1.10 -3.32
N ARG A 84 -18.77 0.05 -2.49
CA ARG A 84 -20.02 -0.46 -1.91
C ARG A 84 -20.70 0.50 -0.93
N ARG A 85 -19.91 1.31 -0.21
CA ARG A 85 -20.40 2.28 0.78
C ARG A 85 -20.79 3.63 0.18
N ALA A 86 -20.38 3.91 -1.06
CA ALA A 86 -20.82 5.12 -1.75
C ALA A 86 -22.34 5.02 -1.98
N PRO A 87 -23.13 6.05 -1.61
CA PRO A 87 -24.56 6.04 -1.88
C PRO A 87 -24.76 5.90 -3.38
N SER A 88 -25.63 4.96 -3.78
CA SER A 88 -26.08 4.87 -5.17
C SER A 88 -26.87 6.14 -5.49
N THR A 89 -26.21 7.19 -5.96
CA THR A 89 -26.87 8.26 -6.69
C THR A 89 -27.29 7.70 -8.04
N ALA A 90 -28.41 6.99 -8.02
CA ALA A 90 -29.25 6.78 -9.18
C ALA A 90 -30.23 7.95 -9.23
N LEU A 91 -29.95 8.92 -10.10
CA LEU A 91 -30.94 9.80 -10.73
C LEU A 91 -30.55 9.94 -12.20
#